data_AF-A0A172T8Z0-F1
#
_entry.id   AF-A0A172T8Z0-F1
#
_cell.length_a   1.000
_cell.length_b   1.000
_cell.length_c   1.000
_cell.angle_alpha   90.00
_cell.angle_beta   90.00
_cell.angle_gamma   90.00
#
_symmetry.space_group_name_H-M   'P 1'
#
loop_
_entity.id
_entity.type
_entity.pdbx_description
1 polymer ?
#
loop_
_entity_poly.entity_id
_entity_poly.type
_entity_poly.pdbx_seq_one_letter_code
_entity_poly.pdbx_strand_id
1 'polypeptide(L)'
;MNRLHLWLAVAALGLGTPAHAQAAATRPADPWPSSAVLTRLFALPSGRADGQRLISELRLTPAQIAELRRLARSEAQAAQAGRRVFGRDEATALNAKIARLSAEKDRKVRQSLGSKYSGFRVWVRGWWKGEVSAAR
;
A
#
# COMPACT_ATOMS: atom_id res chain seq x y z
N MET A 1 49.81 -48.62 -20.15
CA MET A 1 51.10 -48.01 -20.53
C MET A 1 50.94 -46.50 -20.47
N ASN A 2 51.85 -45.86 -19.71
CA ASN A 2 52.22 -44.42 -19.61
C ASN A 2 51.10 -43.40 -19.30
N ARG A 3 51.02 -42.73 -18.13
CA ARG A 3 51.97 -41.90 -17.31
C ARG A 3 52.51 -40.64 -18.00
N LEU A 4 52.57 -39.57 -17.17
CA LEU A 4 53.26 -38.26 -17.24
C LEU A 4 52.46 -37.09 -17.84
N HIS A 5 51.90 -36.18 -17.03
CA HIS A 5 52.49 -35.11 -16.18
C HIS A 5 52.71 -33.80 -16.96
N LEU A 6 52.00 -32.73 -16.56
CA LEU A 6 52.50 -31.37 -16.26
C LEU A 6 51.26 -30.51 -15.93
N TRP A 7 50.98 -30.19 -14.66
CA TRP A 7 51.42 -28.99 -13.97
C TRP A 7 51.32 -27.69 -14.78
N LEU A 8 50.28 -26.90 -14.48
CA LEU A 8 50.41 -25.45 -14.32
C LEU A 8 49.30 -24.96 -13.39
N ALA A 9 49.68 -24.76 -12.14
CA ALA A 9 48.98 -23.86 -11.24
C ALA A 9 49.31 -22.42 -11.68
N VAL A 10 48.27 -21.62 -11.92
CA VAL A 10 48.39 -20.15 -11.87
C VAL A 10 47.39 -19.66 -10.84
N ALA A 11 47.95 -19.00 -9.84
CA ALA A 11 47.28 -18.42 -8.72
C ALA A 11 46.52 -17.14 -9.10
N ALA A 12 45.47 -16.90 -8.33
CA ALA A 12 45.00 -15.60 -7.85
C ALA A 12 44.67 -14.53 -8.89
N LEU A 13 43.38 -14.28 -9.05
CA LEU A 13 42.82 -12.94 -8.92
C LEU A 13 41.43 -13.09 -8.30
N GLY A 14 41.30 -12.65 -7.06
CA GLY A 14 40.01 -12.51 -6.42
C GLY A 14 39.17 -11.50 -7.19
N LEU A 15 37.88 -11.78 -7.28
CA LEU A 15 36.83 -10.79 -7.30
C LEU A 15 35.53 -11.53 -6.99
N GLY A 16 34.91 -11.07 -5.91
CA GLY A 16 33.53 -11.27 -5.49
C GLY A 16 32.75 -12.39 -6.15
N THR A 17 32.39 -13.37 -5.33
CA THR A 17 31.15 -14.12 -5.46
C THR A 17 30.05 -13.26 -6.11
N PRO A 18 29.31 -13.78 -7.10
CA PRO A 18 28.15 -13.07 -7.60
C PRO A 18 27.19 -12.93 -6.43
N ALA A 19 27.18 -11.73 -5.84
CA ALA A 19 26.17 -11.27 -4.93
C ALA A 19 24.87 -11.56 -5.66
N HIS A 20 24.15 -12.58 -5.19
CA HIS A 20 22.75 -12.72 -5.49
C HIS A 20 22.16 -11.39 -5.05
N ALA A 21 21.92 -10.52 -6.03
CA ALA A 21 21.04 -9.39 -5.90
C ALA A 21 19.71 -10.03 -5.48
N GLN A 22 19.53 -10.19 -4.18
CA GLN A 22 18.24 -10.39 -3.57
C GLN A 22 17.47 -9.18 -4.04
N ALA A 23 16.68 -9.39 -5.10
CA ALA A 23 15.67 -8.47 -5.56
C ALA A 23 14.99 -8.00 -4.29
N ALA A 24 15.24 -6.73 -3.93
CA ALA A 24 14.69 -6.14 -2.74
C ALA A 24 13.20 -6.38 -2.88
N ALA A 25 12.67 -7.33 -2.11
CA ALA A 25 11.27 -7.68 -2.16
C ALA A 25 10.56 -6.37 -1.84
N THR A 26 10.02 -5.74 -2.88
CA THR A 26 9.40 -4.43 -2.79
C THR A 26 8.30 -4.63 -1.79
N ARG A 27 8.51 -4.21 -0.53
CA ARG A 27 7.49 -4.29 0.49
C ARG A 27 6.25 -3.69 -0.16
N PRO A 28 5.14 -4.44 -0.28
CA PRO A 28 3.96 -3.90 -0.93
C PRO A 28 3.66 -2.57 -0.22
N ALA A 29 3.74 -1.49 -1.00
CA ALA A 29 3.68 -0.14 -0.46
C ALA A 29 2.40 -0.05 0.38
N ASP A 30 2.54 0.30 1.65
CA ASP A 30 1.39 0.51 2.53
C ASP A 30 0.48 1.54 1.85
N PRO A 31 -0.71 1.14 1.35
CA PRO A 31 -1.53 2.05 0.56
C PRO A 31 -2.15 3.13 1.44
N TRP A 32 -2.10 2.95 2.76
CA TRP A 32 -2.67 3.85 3.71
C TRP A 32 -1.63 4.85 4.23
N PRO A 33 -1.94 6.16 4.32
CA PRO A 33 -3.22 6.82 4.01
C PRO A 33 -3.29 7.46 2.61
N SER A 34 -2.29 7.26 1.75
CA SER A 34 -2.19 8.00 0.49
C SER A 34 -3.17 7.54 -0.59
N SER A 35 -3.59 6.27 -0.58
CA SER A 35 -4.52 5.71 -1.56
C SER A 35 -5.98 5.85 -1.13
N ALA A 36 -6.88 5.81 -2.11
CA ALA A 36 -8.33 5.89 -1.93
C ALA A 36 -8.98 4.59 -1.39
N VAL A 37 -8.41 4.04 -0.32
CA VAL A 37 -8.79 2.74 0.26
C VAL A 37 -10.25 2.74 0.73
N LEU A 38 -10.70 3.80 1.40
CA LEU A 38 -12.08 3.85 1.92
C LEU A 38 -13.10 3.93 0.79
N THR A 39 -12.79 4.71 -0.24
CA THR A 39 -13.61 4.80 -1.45
C THR A 39 -13.77 3.42 -2.10
N ARG A 40 -12.67 2.67 -2.26
CA ARG A 40 -12.72 1.32 -2.83
C ARG A 40 -13.59 0.38 -1.97
N LEU A 41 -13.38 0.35 -0.66
CA LEU A 41 -14.08 -0.57 0.25
C LEU A 41 -15.56 -0.23 0.49
N PHE A 42 -15.92 1.07 0.50
CA PHE A 42 -17.23 1.50 0.99
C PHE A 42 -18.06 2.33 0.01
N ALA A 43 -17.46 2.89 -1.06
CA ALA A 43 -18.19 3.69 -2.03
C ALA A 43 -18.39 2.97 -3.38
N LEU A 44 -17.46 2.09 -3.77
CA LEU A 44 -17.57 1.35 -5.02
C LEU A 44 -18.33 0.02 -4.82
N PRO A 45 -19.17 -0.41 -5.79
CA PRO A 45 -19.84 -1.71 -5.73
C PRO A 45 -18.86 -2.89 -5.59
N SER A 46 -17.71 -2.81 -6.27
CA SER A 46 -16.69 -3.87 -6.29
C SER A 46 -16.08 -4.17 -4.93
N GLY A 47 -15.94 -3.16 -4.05
CA GLY A 47 -15.38 -3.37 -2.71
C GLY A 47 -16.41 -3.70 -1.64
N ARG A 48 -17.70 -3.88 -1.99
CA ARG A 48 -18.76 -4.12 -0.99
C ARG A 48 -18.49 -5.38 -0.16
N ALA A 49 -18.06 -6.46 -0.80
CA ALA A 49 -17.71 -7.70 -0.11
C ALA A 49 -16.52 -7.50 0.84
N ASP A 50 -15.48 -6.79 0.38
CA ASP A 50 -14.28 -6.49 1.15
C ASP A 50 -14.56 -5.57 2.34
N GLY A 51 -15.39 -4.55 2.13
CA GLY A 51 -15.88 -3.68 3.19
C GLY A 51 -16.64 -4.47 4.26
N GLN A 52 -17.43 -5.48 3.87
CA GLN A 52 -18.10 -6.34 4.85
C GLN A 52 -17.14 -7.27 5.57
N ARG A 53 -16.15 -7.86 4.88
CA ARG A 53 -15.08 -8.66 5.50
C ARG A 53 -14.33 -7.86 6.57
N LEU A 54 -13.92 -6.63 6.24
CA LEU A 54 -13.29 -5.71 7.18
C LEU A 54 -14.17 -5.44 8.41
N ILE A 55 -15.46 -5.18 8.21
CA ILE A 55 -16.43 -4.91 9.28
C ILE A 55 -16.53 -6.12 10.23
N SER A 56 -16.67 -7.32 9.67
CA SER A 56 -16.82 -8.55 10.42
C SER A 56 -15.55 -8.92 11.18
N GLU A 57 -14.39 -8.89 10.52
CA GLU A 57 -13.10 -9.27 11.12
C GLU A 57 -12.66 -8.35 12.24
N LEU A 58 -12.83 -7.03 12.07
CA LEU A 58 -12.51 -6.05 13.13
C LEU A 58 -13.67 -5.82 14.10
N ARG A 59 -14.81 -6.48 13.89
CA ARG A 59 -16.03 -6.33 14.68
C ARG A 59 -16.39 -4.85 14.84
N LEU A 60 -16.43 -4.11 13.74
CA LEU A 60 -16.69 -2.67 13.76
C LEU A 60 -18.10 -2.36 14.27
N THR A 61 -18.23 -1.34 15.12
CA THR A 61 -19.55 -0.91 15.61
C THR A 61 -20.31 -0.13 14.53
N PRO A 62 -21.65 -0.02 14.61
CA PRO A 62 -22.42 0.81 13.69
C PRO A 62 -21.91 2.25 13.56
N ALA A 63 -21.47 2.86 14.67
CA ALA A 63 -20.89 4.20 14.67
C ALA A 63 -19.54 4.25 13.91
N GLN A 64 -18.68 3.26 14.12
CA GLN A 64 -17.40 3.15 13.39
C GLN A 64 -17.64 2.97 11.89
N ILE A 65 -18.62 2.13 11.52
CA ILE A 65 -19.00 1.89 10.12
C ILE A 65 -19.54 3.16 9.47
N ALA A 66 -20.43 3.88 10.14
CA ALA A 66 -21.01 5.12 9.66
C ALA A 66 -19.92 6.17 9.39
N GLU A 67 -18.94 6.28 10.29
CA GLU A 67 -17.83 7.20 10.16
C GLU A 67 -16.89 6.83 9.01
N LEU A 68 -16.53 5.56 8.85
CA LEU A 68 -15.73 5.11 7.70
C LEU A 68 -16.45 5.39 6.36
N ARG A 69 -17.77 5.19 6.29
CA ARG A 69 -18.57 5.54 5.09
C ARG A 69 -18.64 7.04 4.85
N ARG A 70 -18.74 7.85 5.91
CA ARG A 70 -18.69 9.31 5.81
C ARG A 70 -17.34 9.77 5.23
N LEU A 71 -16.24 9.22 5.74
CA LEU A 71 -14.89 9.50 5.25
C LEU A 71 -14.68 9.01 3.82
N ALA A 72 -15.23 7.85 3.43
CA ALA A 72 -15.19 7.36 2.05
C ALA A 72 -15.84 8.33 1.05
N ARG A 73 -16.99 8.93 1.41
CA ARG A 73 -17.65 9.94 0.57
C ARG A 73 -16.81 11.20 0.42
N SER A 74 -16.19 11.66 1.51
CA SER A 74 -15.28 12.82 1.49
C SER A 74 -14.05 12.56 0.62
N GLU A 75 -13.49 11.35 0.69
CA GLU A 75 -12.37 10.92 -0.14
C GLU A 75 -12.74 10.88 -1.63
N ALA A 76 -13.92 10.33 -1.98
CA ALA A 76 -14.41 10.29 -3.36
C ALA A 76 -14.57 11.70 -3.98
N GLN A 77 -15.07 12.66 -3.20
CA GLN A 77 -15.19 14.06 -3.63
C GLN A 77 -13.81 14.70 -3.87
N ALA A 78 -12.84 14.47 -2.98
CA ALA A 78 -11.48 14.97 -3.14
C ALA A 78 -10.76 14.38 -4.36
N ALA A 79 -10.95 13.07 -4.63
CA ALA A 79 -10.38 12.40 -5.79
C ALA A 79 -10.95 12.92 -7.12
N GLN A 80 -12.22 13.31 -7.16
CA GLN A 80 -12.82 13.94 -8.34
C GLN A 80 -12.25 15.34 -8.59
N ALA A 81 -12.02 16.12 -7.54
CA ALA A 81 -11.41 17.45 -7.66
C ALA A 81 -9.95 17.37 -8.15
N GLY A 82 -9.19 16.36 -7.71
CA GLY A 82 -7.79 16.16 -8.12
C GLY A 82 -7.60 15.76 -9.59
N ARG A 83 -8.63 15.21 -10.26
CA ARG A 83 -8.58 14.82 -11.68
C ARG A 83 -8.61 15.99 -12.68
N ARG A 84 -8.74 17.24 -12.20
CA ARG A 84 -8.91 18.44 -13.04
C ARG A 84 -7.65 19.32 -13.13
N VAL A 85 -6.48 18.82 -12.74
CA VAL A 85 -5.24 19.62 -12.67
C VAL A 85 -4.38 19.36 -13.91
N PHE A 86 -3.86 20.43 -14.54
CA PHE A 86 -3.23 20.37 -15.87
C PHE A 86 -1.77 20.90 -15.91
N GLY A 87 -1.18 21.34 -14.79
CA GLY A 87 0.20 21.88 -14.74
C GLY A 87 1.17 21.24 -13.71
N ARG A 88 2.49 21.43 -13.90
CA ARG A 88 3.57 20.86 -13.05
C ARG A 88 3.72 21.56 -11.69
N ASP A 89 3.58 22.88 -11.63
CA ASP A 89 3.59 23.63 -10.35
C ASP A 89 2.30 23.41 -9.58
N GLU A 90 1.17 23.30 -10.28
CA GLU A 90 -0.10 22.86 -9.70
C GLU A 90 0.01 21.44 -9.14
N ALA A 91 0.79 20.55 -9.77
CA ALA A 91 1.01 19.20 -9.26
C ALA A 91 1.75 19.20 -7.92
N THR A 92 2.74 20.07 -7.69
CA THR A 92 3.44 20.17 -6.39
C THR A 92 2.50 20.68 -5.29
N ALA A 93 1.74 21.75 -5.56
CA ALA A 93 0.77 22.28 -4.62
C ALA A 93 -0.36 21.27 -4.34
N LEU A 94 -0.82 20.55 -5.37
CA LEU A 94 -1.80 19.49 -5.26
C LEU A 94 -1.26 18.32 -4.43
N ASN A 95 -0.02 17.90 -4.65
CA ASN A 95 0.61 16.81 -3.88
C ASN A 95 0.72 17.16 -2.40
N ALA A 96 1.11 18.40 -2.07
CA ALA A 96 1.12 18.88 -0.68
C ALA A 96 -0.29 18.89 -0.07
N LYS A 97 -1.30 19.31 -0.84
CA LYS A 97 -2.70 19.28 -0.42
C LYS A 97 -3.19 17.85 -0.19
N ILE A 98 -2.89 16.92 -1.10
CA ILE A 98 -3.23 15.49 -0.99
C ILE A 98 -2.56 14.91 0.27
N ALA A 99 -1.28 15.17 0.50
CA ALA A 99 -0.57 14.68 1.69
C ALA A 99 -1.23 15.18 2.99
N ARG A 100 -1.62 16.46 3.05
CA ARG A 100 -2.36 17.02 4.19
C ARG A 100 -3.71 16.33 4.39
N LEU A 101 -4.49 16.14 3.32
CA LEU A 101 -5.79 15.46 3.39
C LEU A 101 -5.65 14.00 3.80
N SER A 102 -4.63 13.30 3.31
CA SER A 102 -4.31 11.93 3.70
C SER A 102 -3.92 11.85 5.18
N ALA A 103 -3.12 12.78 5.70
CA ALA A 103 -2.78 12.83 7.12
C ALA A 103 -4.02 13.12 8.00
N GLU A 104 -4.91 14.01 7.56
CA GLU A 104 -6.15 14.30 8.27
C GLU A 104 -7.10 13.09 8.28
N LYS A 105 -7.23 12.40 7.14
CA LYS A 105 -7.96 11.13 7.03
C LYS A 105 -7.39 10.10 7.99
N ASP A 106 -6.07 9.94 8.03
CA ASP A 106 -5.40 9.01 8.95
C ASP A 106 -5.76 9.30 10.41
N ARG A 107 -5.65 10.58 10.80
CA ARG A 107 -6.00 11.04 12.15
C ARG A 107 -7.46 10.71 12.50
N LYS A 108 -8.41 11.01 11.60
CA LYS A 108 -9.84 10.73 11.81
C LYS A 108 -10.10 9.24 11.96
N VAL A 109 -9.58 8.41 11.06
CA VAL A 109 -9.75 6.94 11.13
C VAL A 109 -9.13 6.39 12.42
N ARG A 110 -7.95 6.87 12.84
CA ARG A 110 -7.33 6.46 14.10
C ARG A 110 -8.20 6.80 15.29
N GLN A 111 -8.76 8.01 15.34
CA GLN A 111 -9.66 8.43 16.41
C GLN A 111 -10.94 7.59 16.46
N SER A 112 -11.55 7.30 15.30
CA SER A 112 -12.79 6.53 15.23
C SER A 112 -12.62 5.05 15.56
N LEU A 113 -11.51 4.45 15.11
CA LEU A 113 -11.24 3.03 15.33
C LEU A 113 -10.59 2.75 16.69
N GLY A 114 -9.92 3.72 17.29
CA GLY A 114 -9.24 3.57 18.57
C GLY A 114 -8.26 2.39 18.54
N SER A 115 -8.41 1.43 19.47
CA SER A 115 -7.58 0.23 19.54
C SER A 115 -7.63 -0.65 18.29
N LYS A 116 -8.70 -0.56 17.48
CA LYS A 116 -8.85 -1.34 16.24
C LYS A 116 -8.06 -0.78 15.07
N TYR A 117 -7.48 0.41 15.20
CA TYR A 117 -6.75 1.07 14.12
C TYR A 117 -5.53 0.28 13.64
N SER A 118 -4.79 -0.37 14.56
CA SER A 118 -3.65 -1.22 14.19
C SER A 118 -4.09 -2.43 13.37
N GLY A 119 -5.19 -3.09 13.78
CA GLY A 119 -5.83 -4.18 13.04
C GLY A 119 -6.30 -3.75 11.66
N PHE A 120 -6.91 -2.56 11.55
CA PHE A 120 -7.25 -1.95 10.27
C PHE A 120 -6.04 -1.78 9.35
N ARG A 121 -4.92 -1.25 9.84
CA ARG A 121 -3.71 -1.11 9.01
C ARG A 121 -3.17 -2.45 8.52
N VAL A 122 -3.16 -3.46 9.38
CA VAL A 122 -2.73 -4.81 9.03
C VAL A 122 -3.64 -5.38 7.95
N TRP A 123 -4.95 -5.29 8.16
CA TRP A 123 -5.96 -5.79 7.22
C TRP A 123 -5.83 -5.12 5.85
N VAL A 124 -5.73 -3.78 5.81
CA VAL A 124 -5.60 -3.01 4.56
C VAL A 124 -4.36 -3.40 3.79
N ARG A 125 -3.22 -3.60 4.45
CA ARG A 125 -1.99 -4.06 3.77
C ARG A 125 -2.14 -5.46 3.19
N GLY A 126 -2.79 -6.38 3.92
CA GLY A 126 -3.05 -7.74 3.46
C GLY A 126 -3.99 -7.74 2.24
N TRP A 127 -5.13 -7.05 2.37
CA TRP A 127 -6.10 -6.87 1.29
C TRP A 127 -5.48 -6.25 0.05
N TRP A 128 -4.69 -5.17 0.20
CA TRP A 128 -4.04 -4.51 -0.93
C TRP A 128 -3.02 -5.41 -1.63
N LYS A 129 -2.25 -6.18 -0.87
CA LYS A 129 -1.32 -7.17 -1.44
C LYS A 129 -2.07 -8.22 -2.25
N GLY A 130 -3.24 -8.68 -1.80
CA GLY A 130 -4.05 -9.67 -2.52
C GLY A 130 -4.70 -9.09 -3.77
N GLU A 131 -5.49 -8.03 -3.62
CA GLU A 131 -6.34 -7.49 -4.69
C GLU A 131 -5.58 -6.65 -5.72
N VAL A 132 -4.53 -5.93 -5.32
CA VAL A 132 -3.79 -5.05 -6.25
C VAL A 132 -2.62 -5.75 -6.94
N SER A 133 -2.06 -6.81 -6.34
CA SER A 133 -1.08 -7.66 -7.05
C SER A 133 -1.74 -8.59 -8.06
N ALA A 134 -3.01 -8.97 -7.85
CA ALA A 134 -3.77 -9.79 -8.80
C ALA A 134 -4.29 -8.99 -10.02
N ALA A 135 -4.30 -7.66 -9.93
CA ALA A 135 -4.74 -6.76 -11.02
C ALA A 135 -3.58 -6.23 -11.89
N ARG A 136 -2.36 -6.74 -11.70
CA ARG A 136 -1.19 -6.51 -12.57
C ARG A 136 -0.91 -7.75 -13.40
#